data_AF-A0A7V4UXK6-F1
#
_entry.id   AF-A0A7V4UXK6-F1
#
_cell.length_a   1.000
_cell.length_b   1.000
_cell.length_c   1.000
_cell.angle_alpha   90.00
_cell.angle_beta   90.00
_cell.angle_gamma   90.00
#
_symmetry.space_group_name_H-M   'P 1'
#
loop_
_entity.id
_entity.type
_entity.pdbx_description
1 polymer ?
#
loop_
_entity_poly.entity_id
_entity_poly.type
_entity_poly.pdbx_seq_one_letter_code
_entity_poly.pdbx_strand_id
1 'polypeptide(L)' 'MTTEENRVQVGEVIEGWAKAIGAKDVEGAMAYFAPDVLSFDLAPPLQHMGREVIRKGMKEWFLTWQG' A
#
# COMPACT_ATOMS: atom_id res chain seq x y z
N MET A 1 18.73 -17.47 -3.97
CA MET A 1 18.49 -17.20 -5.40
C MET A 1 16.98 -17.15 -5.59
N THR A 2 16.41 -15.98 -5.90
CA THR A 2 14.96 -15.82 -6.11
C THR A 2 14.57 -16.46 -7.44
N THR A 3 13.63 -17.39 -7.42
CA THR A 3 13.14 -18.10 -8.60
C THR A 3 12.37 -17.15 -9.53
N GLU A 4 12.20 -17.56 -10.79
CA GLU A 4 11.40 -16.80 -11.75
C GLU A 4 9.93 -16.72 -11.34
N GLU A 5 9.39 -17.82 -10.80
CA GLU A 5 8.03 -17.87 -10.25
C GLU A 5 7.81 -16.82 -9.15
N ASN A 6 8.76 -16.68 -8.22
CA ASN A 6 8.67 -15.67 -7.16
C ASN A 6 8.68 -14.23 -7.73
N ARG A 7 9.41 -13.98 -8.82
CA ARG A 7 9.42 -12.66 -9.48
C ARG A 7 8.08 -12.34 -10.11
N VAL A 8 7.48 -13.31 -10.81
CA VAL A 8 6.16 -13.15 -11.42
C VAL A 8 5.11 -12.85 -10.36
N GLN A 9 5.07 -13.63 -9.27
CA GLN A 9 4.12 -13.44 -8.18
C GLN A 9 4.26 -12.07 -7.49
N VAL A 10 5.48 -11.61 -7.25
CA VAL A 10 5.72 -10.27 -6.69
C VAL A 10 5.26 -9.18 -7.66
N GLY A 11 5.48 -9.38 -8.97
CA GLY A 11 4.99 -8.48 -10.01
C GLY A 11 3.47 -8.33 -9.98
N GLU A 12 2.74 -9.44 -9.92
CA GLU A 12 1.27 -9.45 -9.84
C GLU A 12 0.75 -8.71 -8.59
N VAL A 13 1.42 -8.88 -7.45
CA VAL A 13 1.09 -8.15 -6.20
C VAL A 13 1.27 -6.65 -6.38
N ILE A 14 2.39 -6.21 -6.96
CA ILE A 14 2.68 -4.78 -7.19
C ILE A 14 1.66 -4.18 -8.16
N GLU A 15 1.34 -4.89 -9.26
CA GLU A 15 0.36 -4.42 -10.24
C GLU A 15 -1.04 -4.29 -9.66
N GLY A 16 -1.48 -5.26 -8.87
CA GLY A 16 -2.78 -5.23 -8.20
C GLY A 16 -2.87 -4.06 -7.21
N TRP A 17 -1.83 -3.87 -6.42
CA TRP A 17 -1.75 -2.76 -5.47
C TRP A 17 -1.77 -1.39 -6.16
N ALA A 18 -0.99 -1.23 -7.23
CA ALA A 18 -0.96 0.01 -8.03
C ALA A 18 -2.32 0.34 -8.66
N LYS A 19 -3.05 -0.67 -9.17
CA LYS A 19 -4.41 -0.50 -9.70
C LYS A 19 -5.38 -0.03 -8.61
N ALA A 20 -5.33 -0.61 -7.41
CA ALA A 20 -6.19 -0.21 -6.31
C ALA A 20 -5.91 1.24 -5.87
N ILE A 21 -4.63 1.64 -5.76
CA ILE A 21 -4.24 3.02 -5.47
C ILE A 21 -4.75 3.98 -6.55
N GLY A 22 -4.56 3.64 -7.83
CA GLY A 22 -5.03 4.47 -8.95
C GLY A 22 -6.54 4.64 -8.99
N ALA A 23 -7.29 3.61 -8.57
CA ALA A 23 -8.75 3.66 -8.42
C ALA A 23 -9.23 4.34 -7.12
N LYS A 24 -8.30 4.81 -6.27
CA LYS A 24 -8.58 5.31 -4.91
C LYS A 24 -9.37 4.31 -4.04
N ASP A 25 -9.20 3.01 -4.30
CA ASP A 25 -9.79 1.92 -3.51
C ASP A 25 -8.89 1.61 -2.31
N VAL A 26 -9.24 2.21 -1.16
CA VAL A 26 -8.47 2.02 0.07
C VAL A 26 -8.49 0.57 0.53
N GLU A 27 -9.65 -0.08 0.50
CA GLU A 27 -9.76 -1.42 1.08
C GLU A 27 -9.03 -2.44 0.18
N GLY A 28 -9.11 -2.26 -1.14
CA GLY A 28 -8.29 -3.01 -2.11
C GLY A 28 -6.79 -2.78 -1.94
N ALA A 29 -6.36 -1.54 -1.73
CA ALA A 29 -4.94 -1.24 -1.50
C ALA A 29 -4.44 -1.82 -0.17
N MET A 30 -5.26 -1.76 0.89
CA MET A 30 -4.89 -2.27 2.22
C MET A 30 -4.84 -3.80 2.32
N ALA A 31 -5.49 -4.52 1.40
CA ALA A 31 -5.46 -5.99 1.37
C ALA A 31 -4.04 -6.56 1.19
N TYR A 32 -3.13 -5.78 0.58
CA TYR A 32 -1.73 -6.16 0.35
C TYR A 32 -0.80 -5.90 1.55
N PHE A 33 -1.28 -5.22 2.59
CA PHE A 33 -0.49 -4.93 3.78
C PHE A 33 -0.66 -5.98 4.88
N ALA A 34 0.46 -6.41 5.47
CA ALA A 34 0.44 -7.21 6.68
C ALA A 34 -0.17 -6.41 7.85
N PRO A 35 -0.88 -7.06 8.80
CA PRO A 35 -1.49 -6.37 9.95
C PRO A 35 -0.51 -5.53 10.78
N ASP A 36 0.73 -5.99 10.91
CA ASP A 36 1.83 -5.44 11.72
C ASP A 36 2.89 -4.70 10.88
N VAL A 37 2.54 -4.30 9.67
CA VAL A 37 3.44 -3.58 8.77
C VAL A 37 4.04 -2.32 9.43
N LEU A 38 5.34 -2.13 9.21
CA LEU A 38 6.05 -0.88 9.50
C LEU A 38 6.31 -0.16 8.18
N SER A 39 5.67 0.99 8.00
CA SER A 39 5.85 1.84 6.81
C SER A 39 6.59 3.12 7.17
N PHE A 40 7.43 3.59 6.24
CA PHE A 40 8.04 4.91 6.29
C PHE A 40 7.51 5.73 5.12
N ASP A 41 7.05 6.94 5.40
CA ASP A 41 6.39 7.80 4.41
C ASP A 41 6.94 9.24 4.48
N LEU A 42 6.66 10.03 3.46
CA LEU A 42 7.19 11.38 3.25
C LEU A 42 6.67 12.38 4.29
N ALA A 43 5.40 12.29 4.66
CA ALA A 43 4.77 13.23 5.58
C ALA A 43 4.98 12.80 7.04
N PRO A 44 5.23 13.73 7.98
CA PRO A 44 5.26 13.42 9.40
C PRO A 44 3.91 12.86 9.90
N PRO A 45 3.93 11.87 10.80
CA PRO A 45 5.12 11.16 11.30
C PRO A 45 5.75 10.28 10.21
N LEU A 46 7.08 10.28 10.09
CA LEU A 46 7.77 9.53 9.03
C LEU A 46 7.69 8.01 9.19
N GLN A 47 7.13 7.52 10.30
CA GLN A 47 7.05 6.10 10.64
C GLN A 47 5.62 5.76 11.09
N HIS A 48 5.04 4.74 10.46
CA HIS A 48 3.68 4.26 10.72
C HIS A 48 3.71 2.76 11.03
N MET A 49 3.21 2.38 12.21
CA MET A 49 3.11 0.98 12.61
C MET A 49 1.66 0.50 12.55
N GLY A 50 1.44 -0.61 11.86
CA GLY A 50 0.17 -1.29 11.76
C GLY A 50 -0.68 -0.83 10.57
N ARG A 51 -1.37 -1.80 9.97
CA ARG A 51 -2.21 -1.62 8.78
C ARG A 51 -3.28 -0.54 8.97
N GLU A 52 -3.89 -0.48 10.15
CA GLU A 52 -4.98 0.46 10.42
C GLU A 52 -4.52 1.93 10.45
N VAL A 53 -3.29 2.18 10.90
CA VAL A 53 -2.70 3.53 10.88
C VAL A 53 -2.48 3.97 9.44
N ILE A 54 -1.90 3.09 8.61
CA ILE A 54 -1.69 3.35 7.18
C ILE A 54 -3.01 3.53 6.45
N ARG A 55 -4.03 2.71 6.75
CA ARG A 55 -5.37 2.81 6.17
C ARG A 55 -5.99 4.19 6.38
N LYS A 56 -5.87 4.73 7.59
CA LYS A 56 -6.35 6.08 7.91
C LYS A 56 -5.58 7.14 7.11
N GLY A 57 -4.25 7.08 7.12
CA GLY A 57 -3.41 8.02 6.37
C GLY A 57 -3.68 7.97 4.86
N MET A 58 -3.92 6.78 4.30
CA MET A 58 -4.26 6.59 2.89
C MET A 58 -5.62 7.20 2.53
N LYS A 59 -6.63 7.05 3.41
CA LYS A 59 -7.93 7.74 3.24
C LYS A 59 -7.76 9.25 3.17
N GLU A 60 -6.97 9.81 4.08
CA GLU A 60 -6.70 11.24 4.12
C GLU A 60 -5.93 11.70 2.89
N TRP A 61 -4.90 10.95 2.48
CA TRP A 61 -4.10 11.24 1.31
C TRP A 61 -4.91 11.22 0.01
N PHE A 62 -5.79 10.23 -0.20
CA PHE A 62 -6.66 10.18 -1.37
C PHE A 62 -7.59 11.38 -1.53
N LEU A 63 -7.93 12.08 -0.43
CA LEU A 63 -8.70 13.33 -0.49
C LEU A 63 -7.86 14.52 -0.99
N THR A 64 -6.54 14.47 -0.81
CA THR A 64 -5.62 15.54 -1.24
C THR A 64 -5.25 15.46 -2.72
N TRP A 65 -5.32 14.25 -3.29
CA TRP A 65 -4.93 14.00 -4.67
C TRP A 65 -6.15 14.01 -5.60
N GLN A 66 -6.12 14.85 -6.63
CA GLN A 66 -7.21 14.91 -7.61
C GLN A 66 -7.16 13.79 -8.65
N GLY A 67 -5.97 13.25 -8.97
CA GLY A 67 -5.81 12.30 -10.08
C GLY A 67 -5.79 13.04 -11.40
#